data_AF-A0A1C1CQ52-F1
#
_entry.id   AF-A0A1C1CQ52-F1
#
_cell.length_a   1.000
_cell.length_b   1.000
_cell.length_c   1.000
_cell.angle_alpha   90.00
_cell.angle_beta   90.00
_cell.angle_gamma   90.00
#
_symmetry.space_group_name_H-M   'P 1'
#
loop_
_entity.id
_entity.type
_entity.pdbx_description
1 polymer ?
#
loop_
_entity_poly.entity_id
_entity_poly.type
_entity_poly.pdbx_seq_one_letter_code
_entity_poly.pdbx_strand_id
1 'polypeptide(L)'
;MSATHTSLDAAAIDRKARLAKLAGIKRKHPVSDAPASSLQADTEEVDGTENSSKTPTDRYLSGRNYDTATKNAKLGFENAPISAEVRTLEEQADRIAAATAEQAAKDEVEAEKGIDLFKLRPKKPNWDLKRDLDEKMKTVNVRTQNAIARLVRERIENAKKQALEKAQPTQSAGQDASDGEEVGIEGNTLVEGIHLREQEEEREAAREKEEDDIPD
;
A
#
# COMPACT_ATOMS: atom_id res chain seq x y z
N MET A 1 25.00 29.50 3.70
CA MET A 1 25.94 28.42 3.32
C MET A 1 26.57 27.73 4.54
N SER A 2 27.03 28.42 5.60
CA SER A 2 27.72 27.76 6.74
C SER A 2 26.92 26.63 7.44
N ALA A 3 25.62 26.84 7.70
CA ALA A 3 24.79 25.88 8.46
C ALA A 3 24.62 24.49 7.80
N THR A 4 24.72 24.40 6.47
CA THR A 4 24.61 23.12 5.75
C THR A 4 25.89 22.28 5.84
N HIS A 5 27.05 22.91 6.07
CA HIS A 5 28.31 22.18 6.28
C HIS A 5 28.33 21.50 7.66
N THR A 6 27.79 22.18 8.68
CA THR A 6 27.72 21.64 10.05
C THR A 6 26.79 20.41 10.14
N SER A 7 25.66 20.41 9.42
CA SER A 7 24.75 19.25 9.38
C SER A 7 25.36 18.05 8.65
N LEU A 8 26.16 18.29 7.61
CA LEU A 8 26.84 17.23 6.86
C LEU A 8 27.97 16.60 7.70
N ASP A 9 28.75 17.40 8.43
CA ASP A 9 29.78 16.90 9.33
C ASP A 9 29.17 16.06 10.47
N ALA A 10 28.05 16.49 11.06
CA ALA A 10 27.32 15.70 12.06
C ALA A 10 26.85 14.35 11.50
N ALA A 11 26.25 14.35 10.30
CA ALA A 11 25.83 13.12 9.63
C ALA A 11 27.01 12.19 9.28
N ALA A 12 28.16 12.76 8.91
CA ALA A 12 29.38 12.00 8.62
C ALA A 12 29.95 11.34 9.89
N ILE A 13 29.94 12.03 11.02
CA ILE A 13 30.34 11.50 12.34
C ILE A 13 29.41 10.35 12.74
N ASP A 14 28.08 10.51 12.62
CA ASP A 14 27.11 9.47 12.93
C ASP A 14 27.29 8.22 12.05
N ARG A 15 27.57 8.41 10.76
CA ARG A 15 27.88 7.30 9.84
C ARG A 15 29.15 6.58 10.28
N LYS A 16 30.22 7.32 10.61
CA LYS A 16 31.49 6.74 11.09
C LYS A 16 31.29 5.96 12.39
N ALA A 17 30.49 6.48 13.32
CA ALA A 17 30.14 5.81 14.56
C ALA A 17 29.32 4.52 14.31
N ARG A 18 28.33 4.54 13.40
CA ARG A 18 27.59 3.34 12.97
C ARG A 18 28.52 2.29 12.36
N LEU A 19 29.43 2.70 11.47
CA LEU A 19 30.39 1.78 10.84
C LEU A 19 31.37 1.18 11.85
N ALA A 20 31.83 1.95 12.84
CA ALA A 20 32.68 1.43 13.91
C ALA A 20 31.95 0.38 14.77
N LYS A 21 30.67 0.62 15.10
CA LYS A 21 29.81 -0.36 15.80
C LYS A 21 29.65 -1.64 14.97
N LEU A 22 29.42 -1.53 13.67
CA LEU A 22 29.30 -2.68 12.77
C LEU A 22 30.62 -3.45 12.61
N ALA A 23 31.76 -2.75 12.55
CA ALA A 23 33.07 -3.38 12.46
C ALA A 23 33.44 -4.18 13.73
N GLY A 24 32.93 -3.79 14.89
CA GLY A 24 33.07 -4.54 16.14
C GLY A 24 32.29 -5.86 16.15
N ILE A 25 31.10 -5.88 15.54
CA ILE A 25 30.25 -7.08 15.45
C ILE A 25 30.93 -8.15 14.58
N LYS A 26 31.57 -7.75 13.46
CA LYS A 26 32.27 -8.69 12.57
C LYS A 26 33.45 -9.42 13.22
N ARG A 27 34.07 -8.85 14.26
CA ARG A 27 35.20 -9.48 14.98
C ARG A 27 34.79 -10.26 16.23
N LYS A 28 33.49 -10.29 16.55
CA LYS A 28 32.97 -10.89 17.78
C LYS A 28 32.24 -12.21 17.59
N HIS A 29 32.16 -12.76 16.38
CA HIS A 29 31.84 -14.17 16.22
C HIS A 29 33.09 -14.99 16.51
N PRO A 30 33.14 -15.74 17.63
CA PRO A 30 34.20 -16.70 17.88
C PRO A 30 33.86 -17.95 17.07
N VAL A 31 34.17 -17.94 15.77
CA VAL A 31 34.22 -19.20 15.03
C VAL A 31 35.60 -19.78 15.27
N SER A 32 35.59 -20.80 16.13
CA SER A 32 36.71 -21.66 16.47
C SER A 32 37.39 -22.15 15.20
N ASP A 33 38.71 -22.06 15.19
CA ASP A 33 39.59 -22.78 14.28
C ASP A 33 39.24 -24.28 14.31
N ALA A 34 38.61 -24.77 13.23
CA ALA A 34 38.65 -26.17 12.86
C ALA A 34 38.68 -26.24 11.33
N PRO A 35 39.74 -26.82 10.73
CA PRO A 35 40.04 -26.65 9.32
C PRO A 35 39.17 -27.55 8.43
N ALA A 36 38.67 -26.94 7.35
CA ALA A 36 38.49 -27.53 6.02
C ALA A 36 38.47 -29.07 5.95
N SER A 37 37.34 -29.70 6.30
CA SER A 37 37.06 -31.06 5.87
C SER A 37 36.19 -31.00 4.63
N SER A 38 36.84 -31.22 3.49
CA SER A 38 36.31 -31.91 2.30
C SER A 38 34.88 -31.55 1.85
N LEU A 39 34.83 -30.65 0.87
CA LEU A 39 34.01 -30.72 -0.33
C LEU A 39 33.23 -32.05 -0.49
N GLN A 40 31.98 -32.06 -0.06
CA GLN A 40 30.97 -32.96 -0.61
C GLN A 40 29.80 -32.08 -0.99
N ALA A 41 29.86 -31.63 -2.24
CA ALA A 41 28.84 -30.84 -2.87
C ALA A 41 27.65 -31.76 -3.12
N ASP A 42 26.78 -31.89 -2.11
CA ASP A 42 25.40 -32.29 -2.30
C ASP A 42 24.65 -31.03 -2.75
N THR A 43 25.11 -30.43 -3.85
CA THR A 43 24.30 -29.51 -4.62
C THR A 43 23.33 -30.41 -5.35
N GLU A 44 22.15 -30.58 -4.75
CA GLU A 44 20.93 -30.89 -5.49
C GLU A 44 20.79 -29.79 -6.55
N GLU A 45 21.50 -29.99 -7.66
CA GLU A 45 21.21 -29.39 -8.93
C GLU A 45 19.75 -29.71 -9.17
N VAL A 46 18.86 -28.74 -8.94
CA VAL A 46 17.55 -28.78 -9.56
C VAL A 46 17.82 -28.80 -11.06
N ASP A 47 17.77 -30.05 -11.50
CA ASP A 47 17.78 -30.60 -12.83
C ASP A 47 17.35 -29.61 -13.90
N GLY A 48 18.35 -29.20 -14.68
CA GLY A 48 18.27 -29.07 -16.14
C GLY A 48 16.88 -28.91 -16.74
N THR A 49 16.34 -27.69 -16.73
CA THR A 49 15.35 -27.29 -17.74
C THR A 49 15.78 -25.98 -18.39
N GLU A 50 16.45 -26.14 -19.53
CA GLU A 50 16.47 -25.18 -20.65
C GLU A 50 17.25 -23.87 -20.50
N ASN A 51 18.57 -23.98 -20.32
CA ASN A 51 19.49 -22.87 -20.55
C ASN A 51 19.88 -22.75 -22.04
N SER A 52 18.90 -22.54 -22.95
CA SER A 52 19.15 -22.59 -24.41
C SER A 52 19.21 -21.25 -25.15
N SER A 53 19.06 -20.09 -24.49
CA SER A 53 19.15 -18.79 -25.17
C SER A 53 20.21 -17.91 -24.50
N LYS A 54 21.49 -18.22 -24.77
CA LYS A 54 22.62 -17.37 -24.34
C LYS A 54 22.51 -15.99 -24.99
N THR A 55 21.82 -15.07 -24.35
CA THR A 55 21.89 -13.66 -24.72
C THR A 55 23.26 -13.12 -24.29
N PRO A 56 23.83 -12.12 -24.98
CA PRO A 56 25.12 -11.54 -24.57
C PRO A 56 25.06 -10.92 -23.18
N THR A 57 23.86 -10.54 -22.71
CA THR A 57 23.62 -10.00 -21.37
C THR A 57 23.81 -11.05 -20.28
N ASP A 58 23.41 -12.31 -20.51
CA ASP A 58 23.54 -13.38 -19.50
C ASP A 58 25.01 -13.66 -19.14
N ARG A 59 25.93 -13.47 -20.09
CA ARG A 59 27.37 -13.64 -19.85
C ARG A 59 27.89 -12.69 -18.77
N TYR A 60 27.37 -11.46 -18.70
CA TYR A 60 27.79 -10.48 -17.70
C TYR A 60 26.98 -10.55 -16.40
N LEU A 61 25.80 -11.15 -16.43
CA LEU A 61 24.91 -11.25 -15.27
C LEU A 61 25.04 -12.57 -14.51
N SER A 62 25.52 -13.65 -15.13
CA SER A 62 25.59 -15.02 -14.58
C SER A 62 26.42 -15.20 -13.28
N GLY A 63 27.15 -14.18 -12.83
CA GLY A 63 27.86 -14.19 -11.54
C GLY A 63 27.10 -13.53 -10.37
N ARG A 64 25.89 -13.02 -10.60
CA ARG A 64 25.08 -12.33 -9.58
C ARG A 64 23.99 -13.26 -9.07
N ASN A 65 23.69 -13.17 -7.78
CA ASN A 65 22.58 -13.89 -7.14
C ASN A 65 21.21 -13.22 -7.46
N TYR A 66 20.98 -12.85 -8.71
CA TYR A 66 19.76 -12.19 -9.18
C TYR A 66 19.31 -12.84 -10.48
N ASP A 67 18.07 -13.32 -10.49
CA ASP A 67 17.42 -13.80 -11.70
C ASP A 67 16.62 -12.66 -12.34
N THR A 68 16.92 -12.38 -13.60
CA THR A 68 16.28 -11.30 -14.37
C THR A 68 14.86 -11.65 -14.80
N ALA A 69 14.56 -12.95 -14.97
CA ALA A 69 13.25 -13.40 -15.38
C ALA A 69 12.24 -13.27 -14.24
N THR A 70 12.61 -13.78 -13.04
CA THR A 70 11.76 -13.70 -11.85
C THR A 70 11.90 -12.38 -11.07
N LYS A 71 12.84 -11.52 -11.48
CA LYS A 71 13.26 -10.29 -10.78
C LYS A 71 13.58 -10.51 -9.29
N ASN A 72 14.04 -11.71 -8.93
CA ASN A 72 14.21 -12.15 -7.55
C ASN A 72 15.63 -12.65 -7.25
N ALA A 73 15.92 -12.85 -5.96
CA ALA A 73 17.15 -13.50 -5.54
C ALA A 73 17.12 -14.99 -5.88
N LYS A 74 18.20 -15.51 -6.48
CA LYS A 74 18.27 -16.92 -6.94
C LYS A 74 18.50 -17.91 -5.78
N LEU A 75 19.24 -17.49 -4.75
CA LEU A 75 19.69 -18.33 -3.64
C LEU A 75 19.65 -17.59 -2.30
N GLY A 76 19.34 -18.32 -1.23
CA GLY A 76 19.52 -17.84 0.15
C GLY A 76 18.29 -17.23 0.81
N PHE A 77 17.10 -17.36 0.19
CA PHE A 77 15.83 -16.95 0.79
C PHE A 77 14.84 -18.12 0.69
N GLU A 78 14.32 -18.56 1.85
CA GLU A 78 13.23 -19.54 1.93
C GLU A 78 11.92 -18.97 1.32
N ASN A 79 11.66 -17.69 1.62
CA ASN A 79 10.56 -16.91 1.07
C ASN A 79 11.13 -15.77 0.22
N ALA A 80 10.76 -15.69 -1.05
CA ALA A 80 11.22 -14.62 -1.94
C ALA A 80 10.74 -13.24 -1.41
N PRO A 81 11.61 -12.22 -1.34
CA PRO A 81 11.22 -10.89 -0.84
C PRO A 81 10.24 -10.18 -1.78
N ILE A 82 10.32 -10.45 -3.09
CA ILE A 82 9.39 -9.96 -4.10
C ILE A 82 8.46 -11.14 -4.44
N SER A 83 7.65 -11.54 -3.47
CA SER A 83 6.51 -12.43 -3.70
C SER A 83 5.35 -11.65 -4.30
N ALA A 84 4.49 -12.33 -5.08
CA ALA A 84 3.28 -11.75 -5.68
C ALA A 84 2.33 -11.10 -4.65
N GLU A 85 2.42 -11.49 -3.38
CA GLU A 85 1.64 -10.94 -2.27
C GLU A 85 2.03 -9.48 -1.93
N VAL A 86 3.32 -9.14 -2.02
CA VAL A 86 3.83 -7.84 -1.56
C VAL A 86 3.99 -6.90 -2.75
N ARG A 87 2.98 -6.04 -2.95
CA ARG A 87 3.00 -4.99 -3.98
C ARG A 87 4.19 -4.06 -3.80
N THR A 88 5.08 -4.03 -4.79
CA THR A 88 6.24 -3.15 -4.78
C THR A 88 5.85 -1.70 -5.10
N LEU A 89 6.65 -0.74 -4.65
CA LEU A 89 6.42 0.68 -4.99
C LEU A 89 6.61 0.94 -6.49
N GLU A 90 7.48 0.18 -7.14
CA GLU A 90 7.73 0.25 -8.58
C GLU A 90 6.47 -0.14 -9.37
N GLU A 91 5.82 -1.25 -9.02
CA GLU A 91 4.55 -1.66 -9.64
C GLU A 91 3.42 -0.65 -9.40
N GLN A 92 3.37 -0.03 -8.22
CA GLN A 92 2.39 1.03 -7.94
C GLN A 92 2.65 2.27 -8.82
N ALA A 93 3.91 2.66 -8.98
CA ALA A 93 4.29 3.77 -9.84
C ALA A 93 3.98 3.46 -11.31
N ASP A 94 4.28 2.25 -11.79
CA ASP A 94 3.99 1.82 -13.15
C ASP A 94 2.47 1.80 -13.43
N ARG A 95 1.67 1.34 -12.46
CA ARG A 95 0.20 1.40 -12.56
C ARG A 95 -0.31 2.83 -12.64
N ILE A 96 0.20 3.73 -11.79
CA ILE A 96 -0.18 5.14 -11.82
C ILE A 96 0.20 5.75 -13.17
N ALA A 97 1.42 5.48 -13.66
CA ALA A 97 1.88 5.94 -14.95
C ALA A 97 0.98 5.44 -16.09
N ALA A 98 0.65 4.14 -16.11
CA ALA A 98 -0.26 3.56 -17.09
C ALA A 98 -1.66 4.19 -17.04
N ALA A 99 -2.24 4.35 -15.84
CA ALA A 99 -3.55 4.99 -15.67
C ALA A 99 -3.55 6.46 -16.11
N THR A 100 -2.49 7.20 -15.82
CA THR A 100 -2.36 8.60 -16.27
C THR A 100 -2.19 8.70 -17.79
N ALA A 101 -1.47 7.76 -18.41
CA ALA A 101 -1.31 7.71 -19.86
C ALA A 101 -2.62 7.35 -20.55
N GLU A 102 -3.39 6.40 -20.00
CA GLU A 102 -4.71 6.06 -20.51
C GLU A 102 -5.69 7.24 -20.41
N GLN A 103 -5.69 7.96 -19.28
CA GLN A 103 -6.51 9.16 -19.12
C GLN A 103 -6.10 10.24 -20.12
N ALA A 104 -4.81 10.49 -20.29
CA ALA A 104 -4.32 11.47 -21.26
C ALA A 104 -4.71 11.10 -22.70
N ALA A 105 -4.64 9.82 -23.06
CA ALA A 105 -5.08 9.33 -24.37
C ALA A 105 -6.60 9.51 -24.58
N LYS A 106 -7.41 9.27 -23.55
CA LYS A 106 -8.86 9.55 -23.58
C LYS A 106 -9.14 11.03 -23.79
N ASP A 107 -8.44 11.88 -23.05
CA ASP A 107 -8.59 13.34 -23.15
C ASP A 107 -8.17 13.86 -24.54
N GLU A 108 -7.11 13.29 -25.15
CA GLU A 108 -6.68 13.62 -26.51
C GLU A 108 -7.72 13.21 -27.57
N VAL A 109 -8.26 11.99 -27.47
CA VAL A 109 -9.35 11.52 -28.33
C VAL A 109 -10.61 12.39 -28.17
N GLU A 110 -10.90 12.89 -26.96
CA GLU A 110 -11.99 13.83 -26.73
C GLU A 110 -11.72 15.21 -27.32
N ALA A 111 -10.47 15.69 -27.28
CA ALA A 111 -10.06 16.94 -27.91
C ALA A 111 -10.15 16.87 -29.46
N GLU A 112 -9.75 15.73 -30.05
CA GLU A 112 -9.82 15.50 -31.50
C GLU A 112 -11.24 15.49 -32.05
N LYS A 113 -12.22 15.00 -31.27
CA LYS A 113 -13.65 15.00 -31.67
C LYS A 113 -14.18 16.40 -31.99
N GLY A 114 -13.42 17.45 -31.65
CA GLY A 114 -13.75 18.82 -31.94
C GLY A 114 -14.93 19.29 -31.10
N ILE A 115 -14.97 20.57 -30.81
CA ILE A 115 -16.08 21.17 -30.08
C ILE A 115 -17.23 21.33 -31.08
N ASP A 116 -18.28 20.54 -30.93
CA ASP A 116 -19.51 20.68 -31.72
C ASP A 116 -20.16 22.05 -31.43
N LEU A 117 -19.97 22.98 -32.37
CA LEU A 117 -20.46 24.36 -32.29
C LEU A 117 -21.99 24.42 -32.15
N PHE A 118 -22.73 23.43 -32.66
CA PHE A 118 -24.20 23.41 -32.59
C PHE A 118 -24.71 23.07 -31.19
N LYS A 119 -23.94 22.29 -30.42
CA LYS A 119 -24.25 22.01 -29.00
C LYS A 119 -23.92 23.20 -28.10
N LEU A 120 -23.06 24.12 -28.56
CA LEU A 120 -22.67 25.32 -27.83
C LEU A 120 -23.76 26.40 -27.89
N ARG A 121 -24.90 26.12 -27.26
CA ARG A 121 -25.99 27.10 -27.08
C ARG A 121 -25.49 28.30 -26.25
N PRO A 122 -26.00 29.53 -26.49
CA PRO A 122 -25.65 30.67 -25.67
C PRO A 122 -25.94 30.39 -24.19
N LYS A 123 -24.94 30.65 -23.35
CA LYS A 123 -25.01 30.47 -21.90
C LYS A 123 -25.70 31.68 -21.24
N LYS A 124 -26.15 31.51 -19.99
CA LYS A 124 -26.80 32.57 -19.19
C LYS A 124 -25.81 33.71 -18.91
N PRO A 125 -26.21 34.99 -18.81
CA PRO A 125 -25.28 36.11 -18.57
C PRO A 125 -24.36 35.93 -17.34
N ASN A 126 -24.90 35.42 -16.23
CA ASN A 126 -24.14 35.19 -14.99
C ASN A 126 -23.51 33.79 -14.91
N TRP A 127 -23.28 33.12 -16.04
CA TRP A 127 -22.66 31.79 -16.05
C TRP A 127 -21.16 31.87 -15.73
N ASP A 128 -20.50 32.93 -16.19
CA ASP A 128 -19.07 33.11 -16.03
C ASP A 128 -18.69 33.38 -14.57
N LEU A 129 -19.48 34.24 -13.91
CA LEU A 129 -19.36 34.46 -12.46
C LEU A 129 -19.52 33.17 -11.65
N LYS A 130 -20.35 32.23 -12.11
CA LYS A 130 -20.50 30.93 -11.46
C LYS A 130 -19.27 30.05 -11.69
N ARG A 131 -18.75 30.00 -12.92
CA ARG A 131 -17.53 29.25 -13.24
C ARG A 131 -16.35 29.69 -12.35
N ASP A 132 -16.14 31.00 -12.25
CA ASP A 132 -15.07 31.56 -11.41
C ASP A 132 -15.33 31.35 -9.91
N LEU A 133 -16.58 31.44 -9.47
CA LEU A 133 -16.97 31.13 -8.10
C LEU A 133 -16.72 29.65 -7.79
N ASP A 134 -17.11 28.74 -8.68
CA ASP A 134 -16.95 27.31 -8.53
C ASP A 134 -15.46 26.95 -8.41
N GLU A 135 -14.60 27.57 -9.22
CA GLU A 135 -13.15 27.40 -9.12
C GLU A 135 -12.61 27.82 -7.74
N LYS A 136 -13.02 28.99 -7.25
CA LYS A 136 -12.64 29.46 -5.89
C LYS A 136 -13.20 28.55 -4.81
N MET A 137 -14.41 28.02 -5.00
CA MET A 137 -15.06 27.12 -4.06
C MET A 137 -14.43 25.74 -4.02
N LYS A 138 -13.77 25.23 -5.07
CA LYS A 138 -13.07 23.92 -5.03
C LYS A 138 -12.10 23.81 -3.85
N THR A 139 -11.21 24.80 -3.71
CA THR A 139 -10.22 24.82 -2.61
C THR A 139 -10.87 25.00 -1.25
N VAL A 140 -11.89 25.86 -1.16
CA VAL A 140 -12.62 26.11 0.10
C VAL A 140 -13.41 24.87 0.52
N ASN A 141 -14.08 24.19 -0.41
CA ASN A 141 -14.87 22.99 -0.16
C ASN A 141 -14.03 21.86 0.41
N VAL A 142 -12.80 21.64 -0.07
CA VAL A 142 -11.88 20.65 0.52
C VAL A 142 -11.57 20.99 1.98
N ARG A 143 -11.30 22.26 2.30
CA ARG A 143 -11.05 22.70 3.67
C ARG A 143 -12.29 22.55 4.55
N THR A 144 -13.46 22.88 4.02
CA THR A 144 -14.76 22.70 4.69
C THR A 144 -15.04 21.22 4.97
N GLN A 145 -14.83 20.33 4.01
CA GLN A 145 -14.98 18.88 4.19
C GLN A 145 -14.01 18.35 5.26
N ASN A 146 -12.75 18.79 5.25
CA ASN A 146 -11.78 18.43 6.28
C ASN A 146 -12.19 18.96 7.67
N ALA A 147 -12.73 20.17 7.75
CA ALA A 147 -13.24 20.73 9.00
C ALA A 147 -14.47 19.95 9.51
N ILE A 148 -15.39 19.56 8.61
CA ILE A 148 -16.53 18.71 8.93
C ILE A 148 -16.06 17.36 9.45
N ALA A 149 -15.09 16.72 8.78
CA ALA A 149 -14.54 15.43 9.21
C ALA A 149 -13.91 15.52 10.62
N ARG A 150 -13.16 16.59 10.91
CA ARG A 150 -12.62 16.83 12.26
C ARG A 150 -13.71 17.02 13.29
N LEU A 151 -14.74 17.80 12.96
CA LEU A 151 -15.86 18.08 13.86
C LEU A 151 -16.68 16.81 14.13
N VAL A 152 -16.89 15.97 13.13
CA VAL A 152 -17.53 14.65 13.28
C VAL A 152 -16.69 13.77 14.20
N ARG A 153 -15.37 13.71 13.99
CA ARG A 153 -14.47 12.95 14.87
C ARG A 153 -14.53 13.43 16.32
N GLU A 154 -14.45 14.74 16.56
CA GLU A 154 -14.56 15.33 17.90
C GLU A 154 -15.91 15.01 18.55
N ARG A 155 -17.01 15.05 17.77
CA ARG A 155 -18.34 14.67 18.28
C ARG A 155 -18.43 13.21 18.66
N ILE A 156 -17.87 12.30 17.85
CA ILE A 156 -17.84 10.86 18.16
C ILE A 156 -16.97 10.62 19.40
N GLU A 157 -15.78 11.22 19.48
CA GLU A 157 -14.91 11.10 20.65
C GLU A 157 -15.57 11.64 21.92
N ASN A 158 -16.29 12.76 21.84
CA ASN A 158 -17.03 13.32 22.96
C ASN A 158 -18.24 12.46 23.35
N ALA A 159 -18.98 11.92 22.39
CA ALA A 159 -20.08 10.98 22.67
C ALA A 159 -19.56 9.70 23.35
N LYS A 160 -18.42 9.17 22.87
CA LYS A 160 -17.73 8.03 23.50
C LYS A 160 -17.34 8.34 24.94
N LYS A 161 -16.71 9.49 25.20
CA LYS A 161 -16.36 9.92 26.57
C LYS A 161 -17.58 10.03 27.48
N GLN A 162 -18.65 10.67 27.00
CA GLN A 162 -19.87 10.86 27.81
C GLN A 162 -20.54 9.55 28.19
N ALA A 163 -20.49 8.54 27.34
CA ALA A 163 -21.09 7.27 27.66
C ALA A 163 -20.19 6.35 28.50
N LEU A 164 -18.86 6.44 28.33
CA LEU A 164 -17.92 5.86 29.28
C LEU A 164 -18.09 6.49 30.68
N GLU A 165 -18.34 7.80 30.76
CA GLU A 165 -18.66 8.50 32.01
C GLU A 165 -20.02 8.06 32.58
N LYS A 166 -21.05 7.84 31.76
CA LYS A 166 -22.36 7.34 32.24
C LYS A 166 -22.32 5.88 32.67
N ALA A 167 -21.44 5.06 32.09
CA ALA A 167 -21.27 3.66 32.47
C ALA A 167 -20.54 3.48 33.82
N GLN A 168 -19.94 4.53 34.39
CA GLN A 168 -19.28 4.52 35.70
C GLN A 168 -20.06 5.44 36.66
N PRO A 169 -20.71 4.98 37.76
CA PRO A 169 -20.36 3.85 38.61
C PRO A 169 -21.58 2.95 38.92
N THR A 170 -21.64 1.76 38.35
CA THR A 170 -22.26 0.63 39.05
C THR A 170 -21.16 -0.33 39.42
N GLN A 171 -20.70 -0.19 40.66
CA GLN A 171 -19.89 -1.19 41.34
C GLN A 171 -20.76 -2.43 41.55
N SER A 172 -20.81 -3.29 40.53
CA SER A 172 -21.07 -4.72 40.64
C SER A 172 -20.01 -5.39 39.77
N ALA A 173 -18.78 -5.51 40.24
CA ALA A 173 -18.34 -6.72 40.95
C ALA A 173 -18.60 -7.99 40.13
N GLY A 174 -17.67 -8.31 39.22
CA GLY A 174 -17.60 -9.59 38.52
C GLY A 174 -17.17 -9.40 37.07
N GLN A 175 -16.00 -9.95 36.72
CA GLN A 175 -15.71 -10.63 35.44
C GLN A 175 -16.50 -10.07 34.24
N ASP A 176 -15.98 -9.17 33.41
CA ASP A 176 -14.94 -9.49 32.45
C ASP A 176 -14.33 -8.19 31.90
N ALA A 177 -13.00 -8.12 31.92
CA ALA A 177 -12.23 -7.02 31.35
C ALA A 177 -12.15 -7.05 29.81
N SER A 178 -13.18 -7.60 29.15
CA SER A 178 -13.33 -7.67 27.69
C SER A 178 -14.35 -6.65 27.15
N ASP A 179 -15.30 -6.22 27.98
CA ASP A 179 -16.47 -5.46 27.52
C ASP A 179 -16.35 -3.97 27.81
N GLY A 180 -15.35 -3.34 27.19
CA GLY A 180 -15.41 -1.91 26.88
C GLY A 180 -16.44 -1.64 25.79
N GLU A 181 -17.67 -2.11 26.00
CA GLU A 181 -18.80 -2.09 25.09
C GLU A 181 -19.15 -0.65 24.69
N GLU A 182 -19.04 -0.42 23.39
CA GLU A 182 -20.20 -0.01 22.59
C GLU A 182 -20.84 1.33 22.95
N VAL A 183 -20.16 2.42 22.55
CA VAL A 183 -20.80 3.72 22.49
C VAL A 183 -20.49 4.41 21.17
N GLY A 184 -21.50 4.40 20.30
CA GLY A 184 -21.59 5.24 19.11
C GLY A 184 -21.30 4.47 17.84
N ILE A 185 -22.33 3.80 17.31
CA ILE A 185 -22.36 3.04 16.05
C ILE A 185 -21.13 2.15 15.99
N GLU A 186 -21.17 1.06 16.75
CA GLU A 186 -19.96 0.35 17.09
C GLU A 186 -19.18 0.02 15.82
N GLY A 187 -17.93 0.50 15.75
CA GLY A 187 -17.06 0.09 14.66
C GLY A 187 -17.02 -1.44 14.57
N ASN A 188 -17.21 -2.13 15.70
CA ASN A 188 -17.37 -3.57 15.76
C ASN A 188 -18.68 -4.05 15.12
N THR A 189 -19.86 -3.49 15.44
CA THR A 189 -21.12 -3.90 14.79
C THR A 189 -21.21 -3.49 13.33
N LEU A 190 -20.56 -2.40 12.92
CA LEU A 190 -20.42 -2.04 11.52
C LEU A 190 -19.51 -3.03 10.79
N VAL A 191 -18.40 -3.45 11.41
CA VAL A 191 -17.51 -4.48 10.87
C VAL A 191 -18.23 -5.83 10.81
N GLU A 192 -18.95 -6.23 11.85
CA GLU A 192 -19.79 -7.44 11.86
C GLU A 192 -20.91 -7.37 10.83
N GLY A 193 -21.56 -6.22 10.67
CA GLY A 193 -22.57 -5.97 9.64
C GLY A 193 -21.99 -5.99 8.22
N ILE A 194 -20.74 -5.56 8.03
CA ILE A 194 -20.01 -5.69 6.76
C ILE A 194 -19.72 -7.16 6.48
N HIS A 195 -19.19 -7.91 7.45
CA HIS A 195 -18.92 -9.35 7.27
C HIS A 195 -20.20 -10.15 7.01
N LEU A 196 -21.32 -9.81 7.66
CA LEU A 196 -22.62 -10.45 7.41
C LEU A 196 -23.10 -10.17 5.98
N ARG A 197 -22.95 -8.93 5.49
CA ARG A 197 -23.30 -8.56 4.11
C ARG A 197 -22.41 -9.27 3.10
N GLU A 198 -21.09 -9.30 3.33
CA GLU A 198 -20.13 -10.01 2.48
C GLU A 198 -20.49 -11.50 2.39
N GLN A 199 -20.84 -12.13 3.52
CA GLN A 199 -21.25 -13.53 3.55
C GLN A 199 -22.62 -13.78 2.87
N GLU A 200 -23.52 -12.80 2.89
CA GLU A 200 -24.81 -12.87 2.18
C GLU A 200 -24.61 -12.76 0.67
N GLU A 201 -23.80 -11.80 0.23
CA GLU A 201 -23.42 -11.60 -1.18
C GLU A 201 -22.69 -12.85 -1.74
N GLU A 202 -21.78 -13.46 -0.97
CA GLU A 202 -21.13 -14.71 -1.39
C GLU A 202 -22.13 -15.86 -1.56
N ARG A 203 -23.13 -15.97 -0.68
CA ARG A 203 -24.18 -17.00 -0.80
C ARG A 203 -25.12 -16.72 -1.98
N GLU A 204 -25.42 -15.46 -2.24
CA GLU A 204 -26.22 -15.05 -3.40
C GLU A 204 -25.47 -15.34 -4.69
N ALA A 205 -24.20 -14.96 -4.79
CA ALA A 205 -23.34 -15.28 -5.93
C ALA A 205 -23.14 -16.79 -6.12
N ALA A 206 -23.09 -17.58 -5.04
CA ALA A 206 -23.06 -19.04 -5.14
C ALA A 206 -24.38 -19.61 -5.70
N ARG A 207 -25.52 -19.01 -5.33
CA ARG A 207 -26.84 -19.41 -5.85
C ARG A 207 -27.01 -19.00 -7.31
N GLU A 208 -26.58 -17.81 -7.69
CA GLU A 208 -26.57 -17.35 -9.09
C GLU A 208 -25.74 -18.30 -9.96
N LYS A 209 -24.55 -18.72 -9.49
CA LYS A 209 -23.75 -19.75 -10.18
C LYS A 209 -24.45 -21.10 -10.30
N GLU A 210 -25.16 -21.53 -9.26
CA GLU A 210 -25.92 -22.78 -9.31
C GLU A 210 -27.09 -22.68 -10.31
N GLU A 211 -27.76 -21.53 -10.39
CA GLU A 211 -28.82 -21.26 -11.38
C GLU A 211 -28.27 -21.25 -12.81
N ASP A 212 -27.09 -20.67 -13.05
CA ASP A 212 -26.40 -20.68 -14.35
C ASP A 212 -25.91 -22.08 -14.77
N ASP A 213 -25.56 -22.95 -13.80
CA ASP A 213 -25.09 -24.32 -14.07
C ASP A 213 -26.24 -25.33 -14.33
N ILE A 214 -27.51 -24.92 -14.19
CA ILE A 214 -28.65 -25.77 -14.57
C ILE A 214 -28.67 -25.84 -16.11
N PRO A 215 -28.43 -27.03 -16.71
CA PRO A 215 -28.45 -27.18 -18.16
C PRO A 215 -29.87 -26.96 -18.69
N ASP A 216 -30.00 -26.05 -19.66
CA ASP A 216 -31.20 -25.86 -20.49
C ASP A 216 -31.80 -27.19 -21.02
#